data_AF-A0A7M7QWE2-F1
#
_entry.id   AF-A0A7M7QWE2-F1
#
_cell.length_a   1.000
_cell.length_b   1.000
_cell.length_c   1.000
_cell.angle_alpha   90.00
_cell.angle_beta   90.00
_cell.angle_gamma   90.00
#
_symmetry.space_group_name_H-M   'P 1'
#
loop_
_entity.id
_entity.type
_entity.pdbx_description
1 polymer ?
#
loop_
_entity_poly.entity_id
_entity_poly.type
_entity_poly.pdbx_seq_one_letter_code
_entity_poly.pdbx_strand_id
1 'polypeptide(L)'
;MARNAEKAMTTLARWRAAHCNDGIKKEQERRPYLASECKDLRKAEKWRMQIIREIAKKVAQIQNAGLGEFRIRDLNDEINKLLREKRHWEVQIKELGGPDYSRTGPRMLDHEGREVPGNRGYKYFGAAKDLPGVRELFEQEPPPPPRKTRAELMKDIDADYYGYRDDDDGILLPLEQKDEQDDRELLIEEWKKKKDDKQPEPAAEGEEMETNQMHIPSQREIQEALLLRKKQELLEKYVL
;
A
#
# COMPACT_ATOMS: atom_id res chain seq x y z
N MET A 1 8.23 -51.13 49.75
CA MET A 1 9.42 -50.97 48.88
C MET A 1 9.88 -49.53 48.94
N ALA A 2 11.16 -49.27 49.22
CA ALA A 2 11.74 -47.91 49.28
C ALA A 2 11.64 -47.18 47.92
N ARG A 3 11.51 -45.85 47.94
CA ARG A 3 11.42 -45.02 46.72
C ARG A 3 12.74 -45.08 45.95
N ASN A 4 12.70 -44.85 44.64
CA ASN A 4 13.90 -44.91 43.79
C ASN A 4 15.00 -43.95 44.28
N ALA A 5 14.63 -42.77 44.77
CA ALA A 5 15.56 -41.81 45.36
C ALA A 5 16.32 -42.38 46.59
N GLU A 6 15.64 -43.15 47.44
CA GLU A 6 16.26 -43.77 48.62
C GLU A 6 17.19 -44.92 48.22
N LYS A 7 16.75 -45.75 47.25
CA LYS A 7 17.59 -46.83 46.69
C LYS A 7 18.86 -46.28 46.03
N ALA A 8 18.77 -45.14 45.35
CA ALA A 8 19.91 -44.46 44.74
C ALA A 8 20.89 -43.86 45.77
N MET A 9 20.43 -43.57 47.00
CA MET A 9 21.24 -43.00 48.08
C MET A 9 21.89 -44.05 48.99
N THR A 10 21.64 -45.35 48.74
CA THR A 10 22.27 -46.43 49.51
C THR A 10 23.79 -46.43 49.34
N THR A 11 24.50 -46.92 50.36
CA THR A 11 25.96 -47.02 50.37
C THR A 11 26.48 -47.81 49.17
N LEU A 12 25.81 -48.93 48.83
CA LEU A 12 26.16 -49.75 47.67
C LEU A 12 25.90 -49.02 46.34
N ALA A 13 24.78 -48.29 46.20
CA ALA A 13 24.52 -47.51 44.99
C ALA A 13 25.53 -46.37 44.82
N ARG A 14 25.90 -45.68 45.91
CA ARG A 14 26.95 -44.66 45.90
C ARG A 14 28.32 -45.26 45.60
N TRP A 15 28.64 -46.42 46.15
CA TRP A 15 29.90 -47.13 45.90
C TRP A 15 30.01 -47.62 44.45
N ARG A 16 28.95 -48.25 43.91
CA ARG A 16 28.86 -48.57 42.48
C ARG A 16 28.94 -47.32 41.61
N ALA A 17 28.31 -46.22 42.02
CA ALA A 17 28.45 -44.95 41.31
C ALA A 17 29.87 -44.37 41.42
N ALA A 18 30.62 -44.57 42.50
CA ALA A 18 32.01 -44.13 42.55
C ALA A 18 32.89 -44.96 41.60
N HIS A 19 32.80 -46.30 41.66
CA HIS A 19 33.67 -47.21 40.91
C HIS A 19 33.29 -47.44 39.45
N CYS A 20 32.00 -47.59 39.14
CA CYS A 20 31.59 -47.70 37.73
C CYS A 20 31.80 -46.39 36.97
N ASN A 21 32.05 -45.27 37.66
CA ASN A 21 32.35 -43.99 37.04
C ASN A 21 33.85 -43.62 37.09
N ASP A 22 34.76 -44.58 37.27
CA ASP A 22 36.23 -44.47 37.06
C ASP A 22 36.57 -44.17 35.57
N GLY A 23 36.00 -43.08 35.02
CA GLY A 23 36.31 -42.54 33.69
C GLY A 23 35.18 -41.74 33.00
N ILE A 24 33.90 -41.95 33.33
CA ILE A 24 32.76 -41.44 32.50
C ILE A 24 31.65 -40.72 33.29
N LYS A 25 31.87 -40.36 34.57
CA LYS A 25 31.21 -39.16 35.09
C LYS A 25 32.24 -38.08 35.28
N LYS A 26 32.48 -37.34 34.19
CA LYS A 26 32.72 -35.91 34.38
C LYS A 26 31.55 -35.44 35.23
N GLU A 27 31.81 -34.91 36.43
CA GLU A 27 30.84 -34.05 37.12
C GLU A 27 30.17 -33.21 36.04
N GLN A 28 28.85 -33.05 36.09
CA GLN A 28 28.16 -32.23 35.08
C GLN A 28 28.80 -30.85 35.12
N GLU A 29 29.77 -30.65 34.22
CA GLU A 29 30.52 -29.42 34.12
C GLU A 29 29.43 -28.36 33.99
N ARG A 30 29.40 -27.44 34.95
CA ARG A 30 28.43 -26.37 34.87
C ARG A 30 28.93 -25.43 33.79
N ARG A 31 27.99 -25.04 32.93
CA ARG A 31 28.24 -23.99 31.96
C ARG A 31 28.77 -22.75 32.70
N PRO A 32 29.90 -22.17 32.27
CA PRO A 32 30.40 -20.92 32.82
C PRO A 32 29.37 -19.80 32.68
N TYR A 33 29.38 -18.85 33.60
CA TYR A 33 28.46 -17.70 33.56
C TYR A 33 28.81 -16.76 32.40
N LEU A 34 30.09 -16.48 32.20
CA LEU A 34 30.60 -15.66 31.11
C LEU A 34 31.08 -16.54 29.95
N ALA A 35 30.57 -16.28 28.74
CA ALA A 35 31.01 -17.00 27.55
C ALA A 35 32.50 -16.77 27.25
N SER A 36 33.00 -15.56 27.53
CA SER A 36 34.39 -15.15 27.28
C SER A 36 35.44 -15.92 28.08
N GLU A 37 35.07 -16.58 29.18
CA GLU A 37 35.97 -17.45 29.93
C GLU A 37 36.33 -18.73 29.17
N CYS A 38 35.48 -19.15 28.22
CA CYS A 38 35.69 -20.36 27.45
C CYS A 38 36.57 -20.07 26.22
N LYS A 39 37.79 -20.63 26.22
CA LYS A 39 38.75 -20.51 25.11
C LYS A 39 38.72 -21.70 24.14
N ASP A 40 37.99 -22.76 24.47
CA ASP A 40 37.91 -23.97 23.66
C ASP A 40 36.66 -23.95 22.78
N LEU A 41 36.84 -23.95 21.45
CA LEU A 41 35.74 -23.95 20.48
C LEU A 41 34.75 -25.10 20.70
N ARG A 42 35.25 -26.34 20.87
CA ARG A 42 34.41 -27.53 21.08
C ARG A 42 33.55 -27.44 22.35
N LYS A 43 34.08 -26.82 23.41
CA LYS A 43 33.32 -26.62 24.66
C LYS A 43 32.26 -25.53 24.46
N ALA A 44 32.59 -24.44 23.77
CA ALA A 44 31.63 -23.39 23.46
C ALA A 44 30.44 -23.92 22.64
N GLU A 45 30.68 -24.77 21.63
CA GLU A 45 29.63 -25.44 20.86
C GLU A 45 28.78 -26.39 21.72
N LYS A 46 29.41 -27.16 22.62
CA LYS A 46 28.72 -28.01 23.60
C LYS A 46 27.76 -27.19 24.47
N TRP A 47 28.21 -26.04 24.99
CA TRP A 47 27.39 -25.15 25.82
C TRP A 47 26.24 -24.52 25.04
N ARG A 48 26.49 -24.07 23.80
CA ARG A 48 25.44 -23.60 22.89
C ARG A 48 24.36 -24.67 22.69
N MET A 49 24.76 -25.91 22.41
CA MET A 49 23.83 -27.02 22.21
C MET A 49 23.06 -27.39 23.49
N GLN A 50 23.67 -27.23 24.65
CA GLN A 50 22.97 -27.37 25.93
C GLN A 50 21.87 -26.31 26.10
N ILE A 51 22.17 -25.04 25.81
CA ILE A 51 21.20 -23.95 25.88
C ILE A 51 20.01 -24.21 24.94
N ILE A 52 20.28 -24.65 23.71
CA ILE A 52 19.23 -24.99 22.74
C ILE A 52 18.32 -26.10 23.28
N ARG A 53 18.88 -27.13 23.92
CA ARG A 53 18.09 -28.20 24.55
C ARG A 53 17.28 -27.71 25.75
N GLU A 54 17.82 -26.80 26.56
CA GLU A 54 17.09 -26.17 27.66
C GLU A 54 15.92 -25.32 27.14
N ILE A 55 16.14 -24.54 26.08
CA ILE A 55 15.09 -23.77 25.39
C ILE A 55 14.00 -24.72 24.86
N ALA A 56 14.36 -25.78 24.14
CA ALA A 56 13.39 -26.71 23.57
C ALA A 56 12.49 -27.35 24.64
N LYS A 57 13.05 -27.71 25.81
CA LYS A 57 12.29 -28.22 26.95
C LYS A 57 11.30 -27.19 27.50
N LYS A 58 11.71 -25.93 27.63
CA LYS A 58 10.83 -24.86 28.10
C LYS A 58 9.76 -24.48 27.09
N VAL A 59 10.11 -24.44 25.80
CA VAL A 59 9.12 -24.24 24.72
C VAL A 59 8.06 -25.33 24.78
N ALA A 60 8.44 -26.60 24.92
CA ALA A 60 7.49 -27.69 25.07
C ALA A 60 6.59 -27.55 26.32
N GLN A 61 7.10 -26.97 27.41
CA GLN A 61 6.30 -26.68 28.60
C GLN A 61 5.30 -25.54 28.37
N ILE A 62 5.69 -24.48 27.66
CA ILE A 62 4.82 -23.32 27.36
C ILE A 62 3.69 -23.67 26.40
N GLN A 63 3.86 -24.65 25.51
CA GLN A 63 2.77 -25.08 24.63
C GLN A 63 1.55 -25.60 25.40
N ASN A 64 1.70 -26.00 26.67
CA ASN A 64 0.59 -26.41 27.52
C ASN A 64 -0.16 -25.18 28.04
N ALA A 65 -1.24 -24.77 27.37
CA ALA A 65 -2.08 -23.63 27.77
C ALA A 65 -2.77 -23.78 29.14
N GLY A 66 -2.79 -24.98 29.72
CA GLY A 66 -3.28 -25.23 31.09
C GLY A 66 -2.30 -24.84 32.20
N LEU A 67 -1.08 -24.43 31.86
CA LEU A 67 -0.15 -23.85 32.82
C LEU A 67 -0.64 -22.43 33.12
N GLY A 68 -0.96 -22.10 34.37
CA GLY A 68 -1.52 -20.78 34.71
C GLY A 68 -0.69 -19.61 34.16
N GLU A 69 -1.35 -18.48 33.88
CA GLU A 69 -0.76 -17.32 33.19
C GLU A 69 0.59 -16.87 33.76
N PHE A 70 0.72 -16.74 35.08
CA PHE A 70 1.97 -16.34 35.73
C PHE A 70 3.14 -17.28 35.38
N ARG A 71 2.87 -18.59 35.37
CA ARG A 71 3.88 -19.59 35.04
C ARG A 71 4.30 -19.51 33.58
N ILE A 72 3.37 -19.22 32.67
CA ILE A 72 3.67 -19.00 31.26
C ILE A 72 4.57 -17.77 31.09
N ARG A 73 4.29 -16.67 31.79
CA ARG A 73 5.13 -15.45 31.77
C ARG A 73 6.55 -15.74 32.25
N ASP A 74 6.70 -16.39 33.40
CA ASP A 74 8.02 -16.77 33.94
C ASP A 74 8.80 -17.65 32.97
N LEU A 75 8.16 -18.66 32.38
CA LEU A 75 8.80 -19.53 31.40
C LEU A 75 9.23 -18.76 30.14
N ASN A 76 8.42 -17.80 29.70
CA ASN A 76 8.74 -16.96 28.54
C ASN A 76 9.94 -16.06 28.83
N ASP A 77 10.00 -15.46 30.02
CA ASP A 77 11.16 -14.67 30.47
C ASP A 77 12.43 -15.52 30.57
N GLU A 78 12.31 -16.73 31.12
CA GLU A 78 13.39 -17.69 31.19
C GLU A 78 13.91 -18.12 29.81
N ILE A 79 13.02 -18.33 28.83
CA ILE A 79 13.43 -18.62 27.45
C ILE A 79 14.14 -17.42 26.83
N ASN A 80 13.61 -16.21 26.99
CA ASN A 80 14.25 -15.00 26.47
C ASN A 80 15.64 -14.77 27.10
N LYS A 81 15.80 -15.09 28.39
CA LYS A 81 17.12 -15.09 29.06
C LYS A 81 18.07 -16.10 28.41
N LEU A 82 17.64 -17.33 28.21
CA LEU A 82 18.44 -18.37 27.53
C LEU A 82 18.79 -17.99 26.09
N LEU A 83 17.92 -17.28 25.36
CA LEU A 83 18.20 -16.79 24.01
C LEU A 83 19.29 -15.71 24.00
N ARG A 84 19.29 -14.80 24.98
CA ARG A 84 20.39 -13.83 25.15
C ARG A 84 21.70 -14.54 25.46
N GLU A 85 21.68 -15.50 26.38
CA GLU A 85 22.84 -16.35 26.68
C GLU A 85 23.34 -17.09 25.42
N LYS A 86 22.45 -17.71 24.64
CA LYS A 86 22.77 -18.35 23.35
C LYS A 86 23.51 -17.38 22.43
N ARG A 87 23.04 -16.14 22.31
CA ARG A 87 23.69 -15.11 21.48
C ARG A 87 25.11 -14.81 21.96
N HIS A 88 25.35 -14.71 23.26
CA HIS A 88 26.70 -14.52 23.81
C HIS A 88 27.62 -15.70 23.46
N TRP A 89 27.12 -16.93 23.56
CA TRP A 89 27.88 -18.11 23.16
C TRP A 89 28.12 -18.18 21.64
N GLU A 90 27.18 -17.73 20.81
CA GLU A 90 27.36 -17.66 19.35
C GLU A 90 28.41 -16.61 18.95
N VAL A 91 28.45 -15.47 19.64
CA VAL A 91 29.51 -14.46 19.45
C VAL A 91 30.86 -15.02 19.88
N GLN A 92 30.95 -15.68 21.04
CA GLN A 92 32.19 -16.30 21.50
C GLN A 92 32.70 -17.36 20.50
N ILE A 93 31.81 -18.20 19.96
CA ILE A 93 32.18 -19.20 18.95
C ILE A 93 32.76 -18.51 17.71
N LYS A 94 32.17 -17.40 17.27
CA LYS A 94 32.68 -16.61 16.14
C LYS A 94 34.05 -16.01 16.44
N GLU A 95 34.25 -15.46 17.64
CA GLU A 95 35.55 -14.91 18.08
C GLU A 95 36.66 -15.97 18.15
N LEU A 96 36.32 -17.20 18.52
CA LEU A 96 37.23 -18.35 18.51
C LEU A 96 37.49 -18.93 17.10
N GLY A 97 36.96 -18.31 16.04
CA GLY A 97 37.14 -18.75 14.65
C GLY A 97 36.17 -19.86 14.20
N GLY A 98 35.08 -20.07 14.94
CA GLY A 98 34.02 -21.02 14.60
C GLY A 98 32.97 -20.49 13.63
N PRO A 99 31.96 -21.33 13.27
CA PRO A 99 30.90 -20.95 12.35
C PRO A 99 30.04 -19.79 12.84
N ASP A 100 29.66 -18.87 11.95
CA ASP A 100 28.71 -17.80 12.26
C ASP A 100 27.27 -18.33 12.30
N TYR A 101 26.86 -18.78 13.48
CA TYR A 101 25.51 -19.28 13.74
C TYR A 101 24.43 -18.19 13.75
N SER A 102 24.79 -16.90 13.85
CA SER A 102 23.79 -15.82 13.77
C SER A 102 23.24 -15.68 12.36
N ARG A 103 24.07 -15.96 11.34
CA ARG A 103 23.69 -15.90 9.92
C ARG A 103 23.22 -17.25 9.39
N THR A 104 23.85 -18.33 9.83
CA THR A 104 23.65 -19.67 9.29
C THR A 104 22.65 -20.49 10.10
N GLY A 105 22.36 -20.09 11.33
CA GLY A 105 21.47 -20.83 12.23
C GLY A 105 20.01 -20.82 11.73
N PRO A 106 19.25 -21.89 12.00
CA PRO A 106 17.82 -21.90 11.75
C PRO A 106 17.18 -20.70 12.46
N ARG A 107 16.43 -19.88 11.73
CA ARG A 107 15.51 -18.93 12.37
C ARG A 107 14.57 -19.77 13.23
N MET A 108 14.38 -19.36 14.48
CA MET A 108 13.47 -20.07 15.38
C MET A 108 12.06 -19.89 14.82
N LEU A 109 11.56 -20.93 14.18
CA LEU A 109 10.19 -21.07 13.70
C LEU A 109 9.37 -21.74 14.79
N ASP A 110 8.15 -21.29 14.99
CA ASP A 110 7.19 -21.98 15.85
C ASP A 110 6.80 -23.35 15.26
N HIS A 111 6.12 -24.18 16.06
CA HIS A 111 5.54 -25.44 15.59
C HIS A 111 4.58 -25.26 14.40
N GLU A 112 4.05 -24.06 14.21
CA GLU A 112 3.19 -23.66 13.09
C GLU A 112 3.98 -23.14 11.87
N GLY A 113 5.32 -23.18 11.91
CA GLY A 113 6.17 -22.70 10.82
C GLY A 113 6.16 -21.17 10.63
N ARG A 114 5.53 -20.42 11.54
CA ARG A 114 5.53 -18.95 11.56
C ARG A 114 6.74 -18.42 12.32
N GLU A 115 7.22 -17.24 11.93
CA GLU A 115 8.24 -16.53 12.70
C GLU A 115 7.64 -16.12 14.04
N VAL A 116 8.36 -16.42 15.13
CA VAL A 116 7.93 -16.12 16.50
C VAL A 116 7.64 -14.62 16.63
N PRO A 117 6.40 -14.21 16.95
CA PRO A 117 6.06 -12.81 17.14
C PRO A 117 6.94 -12.19 18.25
N GLY A 118 7.53 -11.03 17.95
CA GLY A 118 8.42 -10.34 18.87
C GLY A 118 8.47 -8.84 18.65
N ASN A 119 8.61 -8.09 19.74
CA ASN A 119 8.75 -6.64 19.73
C ASN A 119 10.08 -6.27 20.41
N ARG A 120 10.87 -5.37 19.80
CA ARG A 120 12.12 -4.82 20.35
C ARG A 120 13.11 -5.86 20.93
N GLY A 121 13.14 -7.07 20.36
CA GLY A 121 14.08 -8.15 20.76
C GLY A 121 13.59 -9.07 21.87
N TYR A 122 12.36 -8.90 22.36
CA TYR A 122 11.66 -9.85 23.23
C TYR A 122 10.70 -10.70 22.38
N LYS A 123 10.64 -12.01 22.64
CA LYS A 123 9.85 -12.97 21.85
C LYS A 123 8.83 -13.68 22.73
N TYR A 124 7.68 -14.02 22.16
CA TYR A 124 6.62 -14.73 22.87
C TYR A 124 6.42 -16.11 22.24
N PHE A 125 6.61 -17.17 23.03
CA PHE A 125 6.54 -18.55 22.56
C PHE A 125 5.22 -19.21 22.91
N GLY A 126 4.67 -20.06 22.03
CA GLY A 126 3.51 -20.91 22.34
C GLY A 126 2.34 -20.14 22.98
N ALA A 127 1.79 -20.65 24.08
CA ALA A 127 0.69 -20.02 24.81
C ALA A 127 1.00 -18.62 25.38
N ALA A 128 2.28 -18.20 25.42
CA ALA A 128 2.64 -16.85 25.84
C ALA A 128 2.15 -15.78 24.86
N LYS A 129 1.87 -16.14 23.59
CA LYS A 129 1.30 -15.23 22.57
C LYS A 129 -0.17 -14.90 22.85
N ASP A 130 -0.87 -15.80 23.52
CA ASP A 130 -2.32 -15.71 23.79
C ASP A 130 -2.62 -15.03 25.14
N LEU A 131 -1.58 -14.57 25.85
CA LEU A 131 -1.75 -13.88 27.12
C LEU A 131 -2.49 -12.54 26.95
N PRO A 132 -3.39 -12.18 27.88
CA PRO A 132 -4.02 -10.86 27.93
C PRO A 132 -2.97 -9.73 27.86
N GLY A 133 -3.17 -8.75 26.97
CA GLY A 133 -2.23 -7.65 26.71
C GLY A 133 -1.07 -7.98 25.76
N VAL A 134 -0.61 -9.24 25.66
CA VAL A 134 0.36 -9.65 24.63
C VAL A 134 -0.34 -9.91 23.31
N ARG A 135 -1.49 -10.58 23.38
CA ARG A 135 -2.33 -10.85 22.22
C ARG A 135 -2.71 -9.57 21.47
N GLU A 136 -3.09 -8.53 22.20
CA GLU A 136 -3.44 -7.21 21.65
C GLU A 136 -2.27 -6.54 20.94
N LEU A 137 -1.01 -6.81 21.33
CA LEU A 137 0.17 -6.28 20.65
C LEU A 137 0.43 -6.92 19.27
N PHE A 138 -0.12 -8.13 19.04
CA PHE A 138 0.10 -8.89 17.81
C PHE A 138 -1.15 -9.07 16.96
N GLU A 139 -2.33 -8.80 17.51
CA GLU A 139 -3.57 -8.68 16.76
C GLU A 139 -3.46 -7.41 15.92
N GLN A 140 -2.87 -7.55 14.72
CA GLN A 140 -2.79 -6.46 13.77
C GLN A 140 -4.20 -5.95 13.53
N GLU A 141 -4.39 -4.64 13.67
CA GLU A 141 -5.62 -3.99 13.25
C GLU A 141 -5.96 -4.50 11.84
N PRO A 142 -7.21 -4.89 11.57
CA PRO A 142 -7.59 -5.35 10.26
C PRO A 142 -7.13 -4.31 9.24
N PRO A 143 -6.50 -4.74 8.12
CA PRO A 143 -5.97 -3.79 7.15
C PRO A 143 -7.08 -2.80 6.79
N PRO A 144 -6.77 -1.50 6.70
CA PRO A 144 -7.78 -0.49 6.41
C PRO A 144 -8.51 -0.90 5.12
N PRO A 145 -9.83 -0.66 5.04
CA PRO A 145 -10.60 -1.05 3.86
C PRO A 145 -9.90 -0.52 2.61
N PRO A 146 -9.81 -1.32 1.53
CA PRO A 146 -9.13 -0.92 0.32
C PRO A 146 -9.71 0.41 -0.17
N ARG A 147 -8.84 1.37 -0.49
CA ARG A 147 -9.29 2.65 -1.07
C ARG A 147 -9.90 2.34 -2.43
N LYS A 148 -11.01 3.02 -2.77
CA LYS A 148 -11.64 2.89 -4.08
C LYS A 148 -10.58 3.04 -5.17
N THR A 149 -10.51 2.09 -6.08
CA THR A 149 -9.58 2.14 -7.20
C THR A 149 -9.98 3.26 -8.17
N ARG A 150 -9.06 3.74 -9.00
CA ARG A 150 -9.40 4.75 -10.03
C ARG A 150 -10.51 4.26 -10.95
N ALA A 151 -10.56 2.96 -11.26
CA ALA A 151 -11.63 2.37 -12.07
C ALA A 151 -12.99 2.42 -11.37
N GLU A 152 -13.04 2.16 -10.06
CA GLU A 152 -14.27 2.29 -9.27
C GLU A 152 -14.73 3.73 -9.13
N LEU A 153 -13.79 4.68 -9.01
CA LEU A 153 -14.12 6.11 -8.97
C LEU A 153 -14.65 6.61 -10.33
N MET A 154 -14.09 6.09 -11.43
CA MET A 154 -14.52 6.43 -12.80
C MET A 154 -15.84 5.76 -13.21
N LYS A 155 -16.31 4.77 -12.44
CA LYS A 155 -17.57 4.07 -12.72
C LYS A 155 -18.79 4.93 -12.43
N ASP A 156 -18.68 5.83 -11.46
CA ASP A 156 -19.74 6.77 -11.07
C ASP A 156 -19.66 8.09 -11.85
N ILE A 157 -18.73 8.21 -12.81
CA ILE A 157 -18.55 9.38 -13.67
C ILE A 157 -19.26 9.11 -15.00
N ASP A 158 -20.51 9.56 -15.07
CA ASP A 158 -21.37 9.40 -16.24
C ASP A 158 -21.21 10.57 -17.24
N ALA A 159 -21.84 10.45 -18.41
CA ALA A 159 -21.85 11.51 -19.43
C ALA A 159 -22.35 12.86 -18.88
N ASP A 160 -23.23 12.82 -17.89
CA ASP A 160 -23.77 13.97 -17.16
C ASP A 160 -22.67 14.75 -16.42
N TYR A 161 -21.63 14.07 -15.90
CA TYR A 161 -20.48 14.75 -15.26
C TYR A 161 -19.70 15.64 -16.24
N TYR A 162 -19.72 15.27 -17.53
CA TYR A 162 -19.08 16.03 -18.60
C TYR A 162 -20.06 17.00 -19.30
N GLY A 163 -21.29 17.14 -18.80
CA GLY A 163 -22.27 18.09 -19.33
C GLY A 163 -22.82 17.72 -20.71
N TYR A 164 -22.65 16.48 -21.17
CA TYR A 164 -23.11 16.07 -22.51
C TYR A 164 -24.63 16.07 -22.68
N ARG A 165 -25.40 16.29 -21.60
CA ARG A 165 -26.86 16.35 -21.60
C ARG A 165 -27.41 17.69 -21.14
N ASP A 166 -26.57 18.64 -20.75
CA ASP A 166 -27.00 19.95 -20.25
C ASP A 166 -27.72 20.76 -21.34
N ASP A 167 -27.36 20.53 -22.62
CA ASP A 167 -28.02 21.15 -23.78
C ASP A 167 -29.41 20.53 -24.08
N ASP A 168 -29.66 19.29 -23.63
CA ASP A 168 -30.90 18.55 -23.88
C ASP A 168 -31.99 18.82 -22.81
N ASP A 169 -31.67 19.59 -21.76
CA ASP A 169 -32.59 19.94 -20.66
C ASP A 169 -33.72 20.89 -21.10
N GLY A 170 -33.61 21.44 -22.31
CA GLY A 170 -34.61 22.35 -22.89
C GLY A 170 -34.66 23.74 -22.26
N ILE A 171 -33.72 24.05 -21.35
CA ILE A 171 -33.60 25.35 -20.68
C ILE A 171 -32.92 26.39 -21.58
N LEU A 172 -32.00 25.96 -22.44
CA LEU A 172 -31.18 26.83 -23.29
C LEU A 172 -32.04 27.61 -24.30
N LEU A 173 -32.92 26.91 -25.03
CA LEU A 173 -33.75 27.52 -26.09
C LEU A 173 -34.65 28.67 -25.59
N PRO A 174 -35.38 28.57 -24.46
CA PRO A 174 -36.14 29.70 -23.91
C PRO A 174 -35.29 30.88 -23.46
N LEU A 175 -34.04 30.67 -23.04
CA LEU A 175 -33.13 31.75 -22.65
C LEU A 175 -32.60 32.47 -23.89
N GLU A 176 -32.12 31.72 -24.88
CA GLU A 176 -31.66 32.28 -26.17
C GLU A 176 -32.77 33.09 -26.85
N GLN A 177 -34.02 32.63 -26.79
CA GLN A 177 -35.14 33.33 -27.40
C GLN A 177 -35.46 34.67 -26.70
N LYS A 178 -35.21 34.78 -25.40
CA LYS A 178 -35.38 36.04 -24.65
C LYS A 178 -34.24 37.00 -24.97
N ASP A 179 -33.00 36.52 -24.92
CA ASP A 179 -31.82 37.31 -25.24
C ASP A 179 -31.90 37.83 -26.69
N GLU A 180 -32.36 37.01 -27.64
CA GLU A 180 -32.57 37.43 -29.03
C GLU A 180 -33.66 38.52 -29.16
N GLN A 181 -34.71 38.46 -28.35
CA GLN A 181 -35.75 39.50 -28.33
C GLN A 181 -35.18 40.82 -27.79
N ASP A 182 -34.46 40.77 -26.67
CA ASP A 182 -33.83 41.94 -26.04
C ASP A 182 -32.82 42.60 -27.00
N ASP A 183 -31.97 41.80 -27.65
CA ASP A 183 -31.00 42.27 -28.64
C ASP A 183 -31.69 42.90 -29.87
N ARG A 184 -32.78 42.29 -30.36
CA ARG A 184 -33.57 42.87 -31.45
C ARG A 184 -34.18 44.20 -31.06
N GLU A 185 -34.72 44.31 -29.85
CA GLU A 185 -35.29 45.56 -29.34
C GLU A 185 -34.23 46.67 -29.26
N LEU A 186 -33.05 46.36 -28.71
CA LEU A 186 -31.92 47.29 -28.65
C LEU A 186 -31.47 47.74 -30.04
N LEU A 187 -31.30 46.80 -30.99
CA LEU A 187 -30.92 47.12 -32.37
C LEU A 187 -31.98 47.99 -33.07
N ILE A 188 -33.27 47.73 -32.83
CA ILE A 188 -34.37 48.55 -33.36
C ILE A 188 -34.32 49.96 -32.76
N GLU A 189 -34.07 50.10 -31.45
CA GLU A 189 -33.92 51.39 -30.80
C GLU A 189 -32.73 52.18 -31.34
N GLU A 190 -31.58 51.53 -31.51
CA GLU A 190 -30.40 52.15 -32.12
C GLU A 190 -30.66 52.58 -33.56
N TRP A 191 -31.35 51.75 -34.35
CA TRP A 191 -31.73 52.09 -35.72
C TRP A 191 -32.70 53.28 -35.76
N LYS A 192 -33.70 53.31 -34.87
CA LYS A 192 -34.62 54.45 -34.74
C LYS A 192 -33.89 55.73 -34.37
N LYS A 193 -32.99 55.68 -33.37
CA LYS A 193 -32.14 56.84 -32.99
C LYS A 193 -31.29 57.33 -34.17
N LYS A 194 -30.61 56.43 -34.89
CA LYS A 194 -29.83 56.79 -36.09
C LYS A 194 -30.68 57.34 -37.23
N LYS A 195 -31.95 56.92 -37.34
CA LYS A 195 -32.90 57.43 -38.32
C LYS A 195 -33.43 58.82 -37.93
N ASP A 196 -33.68 59.05 -36.65
CA ASP A 196 -34.14 60.35 -36.13
C ASP A 196 -33.00 61.40 -36.10
N ASP A 197 -31.75 60.96 -35.85
CA ASP A 197 -30.56 61.81 -35.95
C ASP A 197 -30.22 62.20 -37.41
N LYS A 198 -30.66 61.40 -38.38
CA LYS A 198 -30.72 61.81 -39.79
C LYS A 198 -31.98 62.66 -40.00
N GLN A 199 -31.88 63.97 -39.76
CA GLN A 199 -32.94 64.89 -40.16
C GLN A 199 -33.28 64.71 -41.66
N PRO A 200 -34.56 64.80 -42.07
CA PRO A 200 -34.90 64.93 -43.46
C PRO A 200 -34.38 66.30 -43.92
N GLU A 201 -33.29 66.33 -44.67
CA GLU A 201 -32.94 67.54 -45.41
C GLU A 201 -34.13 67.91 -46.31
N PRO A 202 -34.55 69.19 -46.35
CA PRO A 202 -35.63 69.61 -47.22
C PRO A 202 -35.24 69.27 -48.66
N ALA A 203 -36.15 68.60 -49.38
CA ALA A 203 -35.97 68.21 -50.77
C ALA A 203 -35.48 69.41 -51.61
N ALA A 204 -34.18 69.47 -51.85
CA ALA A 204 -33.62 70.24 -52.95
C ALA A 204 -33.99 69.47 -54.22
N GLU A 205 -34.86 70.08 -55.02
CA GLU A 205 -35.18 69.61 -56.36
C GLU A 205 -33.85 69.46 -57.14
N GLY A 206 -33.42 68.22 -57.37
CA GLY A 206 -32.36 67.93 -58.33
C GLY A 206 -31.22 66.98 -57.93
N GLU A 207 -31.24 66.33 -56.76
CA GLU A 207 -30.26 65.28 -56.47
C GLU A 207 -30.96 63.94 -56.21
N GLU A 208 -30.76 63.00 -57.14
CA GLU A 208 -31.15 61.60 -56.99
C GLU A 208 -30.48 61.06 -55.73
N MET A 209 -31.30 60.68 -54.73
CA MET A 209 -30.82 59.92 -53.58
C MET A 209 -30.32 58.57 -54.11
N GLU A 210 -29.02 58.44 -54.36
CA GLU A 210 -28.37 57.14 -54.51
C GLU A 210 -28.53 56.40 -53.18
N THR A 211 -29.65 55.68 -53.04
CA THR A 211 -29.68 54.53 -52.17
C THR A 211 -28.51 53.67 -52.63
N ASN A 212 -27.54 53.41 -51.75
CA ASN A 212 -26.52 52.37 -51.90
C ASN A 212 -27.22 50.99 -51.89
N GLN A 213 -28.11 50.79 -52.85
CA GLN A 213 -28.71 49.54 -53.20
C GLN A 213 -27.60 48.84 -53.96
N MET A 214 -26.85 47.98 -53.27
CA MET A 214 -25.95 47.05 -53.95
C MET A 214 -26.78 46.41 -55.05
N HIS A 215 -26.43 46.66 -56.32
CA HIS A 215 -27.16 46.16 -57.46
C HIS A 215 -27.18 44.64 -57.39
N ILE A 216 -28.31 44.05 -56.99
CA ILE A 216 -28.51 42.60 -56.95
C ILE A 216 -28.76 42.18 -58.40
N PRO A 217 -27.84 41.47 -59.06
CA PRO A 217 -27.97 41.17 -60.47
C PRO A 217 -29.25 40.39 -60.73
N SER A 218 -29.98 40.77 -61.77
CA SER A 218 -31.18 40.05 -62.18
C SER A 218 -30.81 38.66 -62.71
N GLN A 219 -31.77 37.72 -62.70
CA GLN A 219 -31.54 36.36 -63.17
C GLN A 219 -31.01 36.30 -64.63
N ARG A 220 -31.35 37.30 -65.45
CA ARG A 220 -30.86 37.42 -66.83
C ARG A 220 -29.38 37.80 -66.86
N GLU A 221 -28.97 38.76 -66.04
CA GLU A 221 -27.56 39.20 -65.94
C GLU A 221 -26.65 38.05 -65.47
N ILE A 222 -27.13 37.24 -64.53
CA ILE A 222 -26.41 36.05 -64.05
C ILE A 222 -26.26 35.01 -65.18
N GLN A 223 -27.31 34.80 -65.98
CA GLN A 223 -27.27 33.86 -67.10
C GLN A 223 -26.31 34.31 -68.20
N GLU A 224 -26.28 35.60 -68.53
CA GLU A 224 -25.35 36.16 -69.51
C GLU A 224 -23.90 36.06 -69.05
N ALA A 225 -23.63 36.37 -67.77
CA ALA A 225 -22.29 36.22 -67.19
C ALA A 225 -21.82 34.75 -67.22
N LEU A 226 -22.71 33.80 -66.90
CA LEU A 226 -22.41 32.36 -66.98
C LEU A 226 -22.17 31.89 -68.42
N LEU A 227 -22.94 32.39 -69.39
CA LEU A 227 -22.74 32.08 -70.81
C LEU A 227 -21.41 32.62 -71.33
N LEU A 228 -21.06 33.86 -71.00
CA LEU A 228 -19.79 34.46 -71.38
C LEU A 228 -18.60 33.68 -70.78
N ARG A 229 -18.69 33.32 -69.50
CA ARG A 229 -17.68 32.48 -68.85
C ARG A 229 -17.54 31.12 -69.53
N LYS A 230 -18.65 30.43 -69.82
CA LYS A 230 -18.59 29.15 -70.56
C LYS A 230 -18.04 29.30 -71.97
N LYS A 231 -18.35 30.41 -72.67
CA LYS A 231 -17.82 30.69 -74.00
C LYS A 231 -16.30 30.92 -73.95
N GLN A 232 -15.80 31.64 -72.95
CA GLN A 232 -14.37 31.81 -72.71
C GLN A 232 -13.69 30.48 -72.38
N GLU A 233 -14.23 29.68 -71.47
CA GLU A 233 -13.70 28.36 -71.13
C GLU A 233 -13.66 27.41 -72.35
N LEU A 234 -14.65 27.49 -73.24
CA LEU A 234 -14.63 26.71 -74.48
C LEU A 234 -13.60 27.24 -75.47
N LEU A 235 -13.46 28.55 -75.63
CA LEU A 235 -12.42 29.13 -76.49
C LEU A 235 -11.01 28.76 -76.00
N GLU A 236 -10.76 28.83 -74.69
CA GLU A 236 -9.50 28.37 -74.10
C GLU A 236 -9.24 26.88 -74.34
N LYS A 237 -10.29 26.06 -74.34
CA LYS A 237 -10.17 24.61 -74.58
C LYS A 237 -9.98 24.22 -76.04
N TYR A 238 -10.38 25.06 -77.00
CA TYR A 238 -10.40 24.70 -78.43
C TYR A 238 -9.55 25.61 -79.34
N VAL A 239 -8.91 26.67 -78.80
CA VAL A 239 -8.05 27.61 -79.55
C VAL A 239 -6.56 27.50 -79.16
N LEU A 240 -6.19 26.51 -78.33
CA LEU A 240 -4.83 25.96 -78.21
C LEU A 240 -4.78 24.56 -78.85
#